data_AF-A0A1X0JVX7-F1
#
_entry.id   AF-A0A1X0JVX7-F1
#
_cell.length_a   1.000
_cell.length_b   1.000
_cell.length_c   1.000
_cell.angle_alpha   90.00
_cell.angle_beta   90.00
_cell.angle_gamma   90.00
#
_symmetry.space_group_name_H-M   'P 1'
#
loop_
_entity.id
_entity.type
_entity.pdbx_description
1 polymer ?
#
loop_
_entity_poly.entity_id
_entity_poly.type
_entity_poly.pdbx_seq_one_letter_code
_entity_poly.pdbx_strand_id
1 'polypeptide(L)'
;MAWDWVGPAATAAVGMAGILGTLRGGSKTLAHERTLATEARQQQRLENAYVDLLDVAERTGNWTHMVYPMMDTNPPQPVPPVPSLEEQAHTVALVRAFGSALVLERMYAWRAIVREMVATAEFIAWDEANPGRPRENGERLPRLVLHELRTKEREAREALGDQVASELGHRN
;
A
#
# COMPACT_ATOMS: atom_id res chain seq x y z
N MET A 1 -12.40 -41.23 -20.30
CA MET A 1 -11.48 -40.17 -20.73
C MET A 1 -10.41 -40.09 -19.63
N ALA A 2 -9.36 -40.93 -19.61
CA ALA A 2 -8.16 -40.93 -20.46
C ALA A 2 -7.46 -39.56 -20.36
N TRP A 3 -6.27 -39.33 -19.78
CA TRP A 3 -5.05 -40.13 -19.55
C TRP A 3 -4.31 -39.54 -18.30
N ASP A 4 -3.82 -40.33 -17.32
CA ASP A 4 -2.43 -40.86 -17.19
C ASP A 4 -1.36 -39.99 -17.89
N TRP A 5 -0.21 -39.65 -17.30
CA TRP A 5 0.91 -40.56 -17.07
C TRP A 5 1.96 -39.91 -16.15
N VAL A 6 2.41 -40.71 -15.18
CA VAL A 6 3.78 -40.75 -14.62
C VAL A 6 4.08 -39.76 -13.47
N GLY A 7 3.79 -40.26 -12.26
CA GLY A 7 4.64 -40.05 -11.09
C GLY A 7 5.95 -40.88 -11.13
N PRO A 8 6.68 -40.97 -10.02
CA PRO A 8 8.09 -40.59 -9.88
C PRO A 8 9.10 -41.73 -10.10
N ALA A 9 10.28 -41.44 -10.67
CA ALA A 9 11.51 -42.23 -10.47
C ALA A 9 12.77 -41.48 -10.93
N ALA A 10 13.81 -41.57 -10.10
CA ALA A 10 15.14 -41.04 -10.29
C ALA A 10 15.92 -41.77 -11.39
N THR A 11 16.80 -41.06 -12.12
CA THR A 11 18.15 -41.56 -12.43
C THR A 11 19.08 -40.44 -12.88
N ALA A 12 20.32 -40.52 -12.39
CA ALA A 12 21.36 -39.51 -12.47
C ALA A 12 22.13 -39.53 -13.80
N ALA A 13 22.88 -38.44 -14.01
CA ALA A 13 24.17 -38.40 -14.70
C ALA A 13 24.22 -38.75 -16.19
N VAL A 14 24.16 -37.72 -17.05
CA VAL A 14 25.21 -37.46 -18.06
C VAL A 14 25.28 -35.95 -18.30
N GLY A 15 26.39 -35.35 -17.92
CA GLY A 15 26.69 -33.93 -18.16
C GLY A 15 28.07 -33.50 -17.66
N MET A 16 28.98 -34.44 -17.39
CA MET A 16 30.40 -34.16 -17.11
C MET A 16 31.16 -33.77 -18.40
N ALA A 17 30.61 -32.83 -19.17
CA ALA A 17 31.26 -32.20 -20.32
C ALA A 17 31.43 -30.68 -20.14
N GLY A 18 31.09 -30.14 -18.97
CA GLY A 18 31.24 -28.71 -18.62
C GLY A 18 32.32 -28.39 -17.59
N ILE A 19 33.12 -29.38 -17.14
CA ILE A 19 34.05 -29.20 -16.01
C ILE A 19 35.41 -28.61 -16.43
N LEU A 20 35.77 -28.63 -17.73
CA LEU A 20 37.04 -28.05 -18.19
C LEU A 20 36.91 -26.62 -18.79
N GLY A 21 35.69 -26.17 -19.13
CA GLY A 21 35.45 -24.78 -19.59
C GLY A 21 35.12 -23.78 -18.48
N THR A 22 34.72 -24.25 -17.30
CA THR A 22 34.21 -23.42 -16.19
C THR A 22 35.29 -22.79 -15.31
N LEU A 23 36.54 -23.28 -15.34
CA LEU A 23 37.58 -22.73 -14.46
C LEU A 23 38.08 -21.33 -14.85
N ARG A 24 37.78 -20.85 -16.07
CA ARG A 24 38.14 -19.48 -16.51
C ARG A 24 36.93 -18.57 -16.78
N GLY A 25 35.73 -19.14 -16.93
CA GLY A 25 34.44 -18.42 -17.06
C GLY A 25 33.61 -18.35 -15.77
N GLY A 26 33.97 -19.14 -14.75
CA GLY A 26 33.26 -19.26 -13.47
C GLY A 26 33.24 -17.97 -12.64
N SER A 27 34.28 -17.14 -12.70
CA SER A 27 34.30 -15.90 -11.93
C SER A 27 33.29 -14.87 -12.44
N LYS A 28 33.07 -14.80 -13.76
CA LYS A 28 32.08 -13.89 -14.37
C LYS A 28 30.66 -14.38 -14.19
N THR A 29 30.42 -15.69 -14.26
CA THR A 29 29.11 -16.31 -14.02
C THR A 29 28.73 -16.24 -12.55
N LEU A 30 29.63 -16.53 -11.61
CA LEU A 30 29.38 -16.36 -10.17
C LEU A 30 29.17 -14.90 -9.77
N ALA A 31 29.90 -13.95 -10.38
CA ALA A 31 29.67 -12.53 -10.15
C ALA A 31 28.28 -12.09 -10.67
N HIS A 32 27.90 -12.56 -11.87
CA HIS A 32 26.58 -12.28 -12.44
C HIS A 32 25.44 -12.89 -11.62
N GLU A 33 25.58 -14.13 -11.18
CA GLU A 33 24.60 -14.79 -10.28
C GLU A 33 24.44 -14.05 -8.94
N ARG A 34 25.54 -13.56 -8.36
CA ARG A 34 25.50 -12.74 -7.14
C ARG A 34 24.78 -11.42 -7.35
N THR A 35 24.99 -10.78 -8.50
CA THR A 35 24.29 -9.55 -8.87
C THR A 35 22.79 -9.81 -9.03
N LEU A 36 22.40 -10.82 -9.81
CA LEU A 36 20.99 -11.20 -10.00
C LEU A 36 20.30 -11.54 -8.67
N ALA A 37 20.97 -12.30 -7.79
CA ALA A 37 20.43 -12.63 -6.47
C ALA A 37 20.29 -11.39 -5.56
N THR A 38 21.12 -10.37 -5.76
CA THR A 38 21.03 -9.11 -5.00
C THR A 38 19.90 -8.25 -5.53
N GLU A 39 19.77 -8.12 -6.85
CA GLU A 39 18.69 -7.40 -7.52
C GLU A 39 17.33 -8.01 -7.18
N ALA A 40 17.19 -9.34 -7.22
CA ALA A 40 15.96 -10.04 -6.85
C ALA A 40 15.53 -9.74 -5.41
N ARG A 41 16.47 -9.72 -4.46
CA ARG A 41 16.17 -9.37 -3.06
C ARG A 41 15.80 -7.90 -2.89
N GLN A 42 16.35 -7.00 -3.68
CA GLN A 42 15.98 -5.59 -3.64
C GLN A 42 14.57 -5.39 -4.19
N GLN A 43 14.25 -6.01 -5.33
CA GLN A 43 12.90 -5.97 -5.91
C GLN A 43 11.86 -6.56 -4.95
N GLN A 44 12.14 -7.70 -4.32
CA GLN A 44 11.23 -8.29 -3.34
C GLN A 44 10.97 -7.35 -2.14
N ARG A 45 11.98 -6.62 -1.65
CA ARG A 45 11.79 -5.66 -0.55
C ARG A 45 10.99 -4.44 -0.97
N LEU A 46 11.19 -3.98 -2.21
CA LEU A 46 10.41 -2.90 -2.81
C LEU A 46 8.93 -3.29 -2.95
N GLU A 47 8.68 -4.46 -3.54
CA GLU A 47 7.34 -5.03 -3.70
C GLU A 47 6.63 -5.14 -2.35
N ASN A 48 7.28 -5.72 -1.33
CA ASN A 48 6.71 -5.81 0.01
C ASN A 48 6.39 -4.43 0.60
N ALA A 49 7.30 -3.46 0.49
CA ALA A 49 7.07 -2.11 0.97
C ALA A 49 5.86 -1.44 0.29
N TYR A 50 5.64 -1.72 -1.00
CA TYR A 50 4.54 -1.19 -1.77
C TYR A 50 3.21 -1.90 -1.47
N VAL A 51 3.22 -3.21 -1.28
CA VAL A 51 2.03 -3.95 -0.84
C VAL A 51 1.58 -3.46 0.54
N ASP A 52 2.50 -3.30 1.49
CA ASP A 52 2.18 -2.80 2.83
C ASP A 52 1.65 -1.35 2.80
N LEU A 53 2.15 -0.53 1.87
CA LEU A 53 1.65 0.82 1.65
C LEU A 53 0.22 0.83 1.13
N LEU A 54 -0.07 0.00 0.14
CA LEU A 54 -1.40 -0.08 -0.44
C LEU A 54 -2.41 -0.70 0.53
N ASP A 55 -2.04 -1.69 1.34
CA ASP A 55 -2.92 -2.25 2.37
C ASP A 55 -3.32 -1.18 3.41
N VAL A 56 -2.35 -0.42 3.92
CA VAL A 56 -2.63 0.70 4.83
C VAL A 56 -3.52 1.76 4.16
N ALA A 57 -3.28 2.05 2.88
CA ALA A 57 -4.07 3.02 2.13
C ALA A 57 -5.52 2.56 1.93
N GLU A 58 -5.74 1.31 1.51
CA GLU A 58 -7.08 0.76 1.29
C GLU A 58 -7.88 0.63 2.59
N ARG A 59 -7.26 0.16 3.68
CA ARG A 59 -7.93 0.10 4.99
C ARG A 59 -8.36 1.47 5.48
N THR A 60 -7.52 2.47 5.28
CA THR A 60 -7.85 3.85 5.59
C THR A 60 -8.96 4.37 4.69
N GLY A 61 -8.94 4.08 3.38
CA GLY A 61 -10.01 4.41 2.45
C GLY A 61 -11.36 3.79 2.81
N ASN A 62 -11.37 2.55 3.32
CA ASN A 62 -12.58 1.92 3.82
C ASN A 62 -13.14 2.67 5.04
N TRP A 63 -12.26 3.11 5.96
CA TRP A 63 -12.65 3.95 7.08
C TRP A 63 -13.20 5.30 6.63
N THR A 64 -12.55 5.99 5.68
CA THR A 64 -12.98 7.32 5.21
C THR A 64 -14.38 7.31 4.59
N HIS A 65 -14.75 6.23 3.91
CA HIS A 65 -16.07 6.05 3.34
C HIS A 65 -17.15 5.72 4.38
N MET A 66 -16.80 5.08 5.49
CA MET A 66 -17.76 4.62 6.51
C MET A 66 -17.90 5.55 7.71
N VAL A 67 -16.92 6.41 7.99
CA VAL A 67 -16.99 7.38 9.10
C VAL A 67 -18.00 8.48 8.80
N TYR A 68 -19.01 8.69 9.65
CA TYR A 68 -20.12 9.65 9.47
C TYR A 68 -20.80 9.55 8.09
N PRO A 69 -21.56 8.46 7.82
CA PRO A 69 -22.24 8.29 6.54
C PRO A 69 -23.28 9.40 6.32
N MET A 70 -23.60 9.67 5.05
CA MET A 70 -24.64 10.65 4.69
C MET A 70 -26.04 10.19 5.14
N MET A 71 -26.25 8.87 5.18
CA MET A 71 -27.47 8.23 5.66
C MET A 71 -27.10 7.31 6.82
N ASP A 72 -27.64 7.60 7.99
CA ASP A 72 -27.50 6.71 9.15
C ASP A 72 -28.38 5.46 8.96
N THR A 73 -27.84 4.33 9.40
CA THR A 73 -28.53 3.03 9.38
C THR A 73 -28.95 2.67 10.80
N ASN A 74 -30.02 1.86 10.94
CA ASN A 74 -30.46 1.32 12.22
C ASN A 74 -30.52 -0.22 12.15
N PRO A 75 -29.60 -0.95 12.82
CA PRO A 75 -28.53 -0.44 13.68
C PRO A 75 -27.42 0.27 12.87
N PRO A 76 -26.61 1.14 13.51
CA PRO A 76 -25.48 1.79 12.85
C PRO A 76 -24.52 0.77 12.26
N GLN A 77 -24.06 1.01 11.03
CA GLN A 77 -23.03 0.18 10.44
C GLN A 77 -21.71 0.30 11.21
N PRO A 78 -20.99 -0.81 11.42
CA PRO A 78 -19.69 -0.78 12.08
C PRO A 78 -18.69 -0.03 11.21
N VAL A 79 -18.01 0.95 11.79
CA VAL A 79 -16.91 1.65 11.13
C VAL A 79 -15.64 0.80 11.27
N PRO A 80 -14.94 0.47 10.18
CA PRO A 80 -13.72 -0.32 10.24
C PRO A 80 -12.63 0.46 10.99
N PRO A 81 -11.73 -0.22 11.73
CA PRO A 81 -10.66 0.47 12.42
C PRO A 81 -9.66 1.06 11.41
N VAL A 82 -9.14 2.25 11.71
CA VAL A 82 -7.95 2.77 11.03
C VAL A 82 -6.74 1.90 11.37
N PRO A 83 -5.77 1.73 10.44
CA PRO A 83 -4.51 1.07 10.76
C PRO A 83 -3.83 1.70 11.97
N SER A 84 -3.24 0.86 12.83
CA SER A 84 -2.59 1.29 14.05
C SER A 84 -1.38 2.18 13.77
N LEU A 85 -0.96 2.96 14.78
CA LEU A 85 0.23 3.81 14.65
C LEU A 85 1.50 3.00 14.39
N GLU A 86 1.59 1.79 14.92
CA GLU A 86 2.70 0.87 14.70
C GLU A 86 2.74 0.40 13.24
N GLU A 87 1.61 -0.07 12.70
CA GLU A 87 1.50 -0.46 11.29
C GLU A 87 1.85 0.72 10.36
N GLN A 88 1.30 1.91 10.63
CA GLN A 88 1.62 3.10 9.84
C GLN A 88 3.11 3.47 9.91
N ALA A 89 3.74 3.38 11.09
CA ALA A 89 5.15 3.68 11.26
C ALA A 89 6.04 2.66 10.54
N HIS A 90 5.68 1.37 10.63
CA HIS A 90 6.35 0.29 9.94
C HIS A 90 6.35 0.48 8.42
N THR A 91 5.18 0.69 7.83
CA THR A 91 5.02 0.95 6.40
C THR A 91 5.83 2.17 5.95
N VAL A 92 5.78 3.26 6.70
CA VAL A 92 6.55 4.48 6.37
C VAL A 92 8.06 4.22 6.40
N ALA A 93 8.54 3.43 7.36
CA ALA A 93 9.95 3.06 7.43
C ALA A 93 10.38 2.23 6.20
N LEU A 94 9.56 1.26 5.79
CA LEU A 94 9.81 0.44 4.61
C LEU A 94 9.84 1.28 3.32
N VAL A 95 8.82 2.12 3.11
CA VAL A 95 8.74 2.98 1.92
C VAL A 95 9.88 4.00 1.90
N ARG A 96 10.33 4.51 3.04
CA ARG A 96 11.53 5.37 3.11
C ARG A 96 12.82 4.63 2.78
N ALA A 97 12.92 3.36 3.13
CA ALA A 97 14.12 2.56 2.92
C ALA A 97 14.25 2.07 1.47
N PHE A 98 13.13 1.72 0.83
CA PHE A 98 13.13 1.04 -0.47
C PHE A 98 12.40 1.82 -1.56
N GLY A 99 11.37 2.59 -1.21
CA GLY A 99 10.52 3.28 -2.18
C GLY A 99 11.20 4.45 -2.86
N SER A 100 10.66 4.83 -4.02
CA SER A 100 11.12 6.00 -4.77
C SER A 100 10.75 7.31 -4.07
N ALA A 101 11.43 8.39 -4.45
CA ALA A 101 11.08 9.73 -4.01
C ALA A 101 9.66 10.14 -4.43
N LEU A 102 9.19 9.67 -5.59
CA LEU A 102 7.87 10.00 -6.11
C LEU A 102 6.76 9.26 -5.35
N VAL A 103 6.96 7.98 -5.00
CA VAL A 103 6.02 7.26 -4.11
C VAL A 103 5.99 7.90 -2.73
N LEU A 104 7.13 8.33 -2.19
CA LEU A 104 7.18 9.05 -0.91
C LEU A 104 6.37 10.35 -0.95
N GLU A 105 6.51 11.15 -2.01
CA GLU A 105 5.75 12.38 -2.20
C GLU A 105 4.24 12.11 -2.24
N ARG A 106 3.81 11.14 -3.05
CA ARG A 106 2.39 10.73 -3.16
C ARG A 106 1.84 10.21 -1.83
N MET A 107 2.62 9.39 -1.12
CA MET A 107 2.25 8.91 0.21
C MET A 107 2.04 10.08 1.19
N TYR A 108 2.93 11.08 1.21
CA TYR A 108 2.75 12.23 2.11
C TYR A 108 1.55 13.09 1.73
N ALA A 109 1.30 13.32 0.44
CA ALA A 109 0.14 14.05 -0.03
C ALA A 109 -1.17 13.36 0.40
N TRP A 110 -1.27 12.04 0.19
CA TRP A 110 -2.40 11.25 0.64
C TRP A 110 -2.55 11.29 2.18
N ARG A 111 -1.47 11.09 2.94
CA ARG A 111 -1.51 11.15 4.41
C ARG A 111 -1.92 12.51 4.97
N ALA A 112 -1.59 13.61 4.29
CA ALA A 112 -2.00 14.93 4.71
C ALA A 112 -3.53 15.07 4.68
N ILE A 113 -4.17 14.55 3.61
CA ILE A 113 -5.63 14.53 3.49
C ILE A 113 -6.25 13.66 4.58
N VAL A 114 -5.72 12.45 4.82
CA VAL A 114 -6.21 11.55 5.87
C VAL A 114 -6.16 12.22 7.25
N ARG A 115 -5.08 12.95 7.58
CA ARG A 115 -4.99 13.70 8.85
C ARG A 115 -6.07 14.76 8.97
N GLU A 116 -6.37 15.47 7.90
CA GLU A 116 -7.45 16.45 7.85
C GLU A 116 -8.82 15.79 8.06
N MET A 117 -9.03 14.59 7.50
CA MET A 117 -10.24 13.81 7.69
C MET A 117 -10.42 13.34 9.14
N VAL A 118 -9.35 12.83 9.77
CA VAL A 118 -9.36 12.44 11.19
C VAL A 118 -9.70 13.64 12.07
N ALA A 119 -9.03 14.76 11.88
CA ALA A 119 -9.32 15.99 12.64
C ALA A 119 -10.77 16.46 12.43
N THR A 120 -11.29 16.38 11.20
CA THR A 120 -12.69 16.73 10.89
C THR A 120 -13.67 15.77 11.56
N ALA A 121 -13.37 14.47 11.59
CA ALA A 121 -14.19 13.46 12.26
C ALA A 121 -14.23 13.65 13.79
N GLU A 122 -13.09 13.99 14.40
CA GLU A 122 -13.00 14.36 15.81
C GLU A 122 -13.79 15.64 16.11
N PHE A 123 -13.73 16.62 15.21
CA PHE A 123 -14.50 17.85 15.34
C PHE A 123 -16.01 17.61 15.25
N ILE A 124 -16.47 16.72 14.36
CA ILE A 124 -17.88 16.30 14.29
C ILE A 124 -18.30 15.64 15.61
N ALA A 125 -17.50 14.71 16.15
CA ALA A 125 -17.79 14.05 17.42
C ALA A 125 -17.96 15.07 18.55
N TRP A 126 -17.07 16.06 18.59
CA TRP A 126 -17.12 17.12 19.59
C TRP A 126 -18.34 18.03 19.42
N ASP A 127 -18.67 18.44 18.18
CA ASP A 127 -19.85 19.26 17.86
C ASP A 127 -21.17 18.55 18.26
N GLU A 128 -21.25 17.25 17.99
CA GLU A 128 -22.41 16.42 18.35
C GLU A 128 -22.53 16.19 19.87
N ALA A 129 -21.41 16.12 20.59
CA ALA A 129 -21.39 16.04 22.05
C ALA A 129 -21.71 17.39 22.73
N ASN A 130 -21.60 18.51 22.01
CA ASN A 130 -21.81 19.87 22.51
C ASN A 130 -22.88 20.64 21.72
N PRO A 131 -24.14 20.15 21.67
CA PRO A 131 -25.21 20.81 20.93
C PRO A 131 -25.57 22.14 21.60
N GLY A 132 -25.33 23.26 20.90
CA GLY A 132 -25.69 24.60 21.39
C GLY A 132 -24.60 25.66 21.27
N ARG A 133 -23.40 25.32 20.79
CA ARG A 133 -22.43 26.35 20.43
C ARG A 133 -22.96 27.17 19.24
N PRO A 134 -22.93 28.52 19.31
CA PRO A 134 -23.19 29.35 18.15
C PRO A 134 -22.15 29.02 17.08
N ARG A 135 -22.59 28.65 15.87
CA ARG A 135 -21.67 28.61 14.73
C ARG A 135 -21.33 30.03 14.31
N GLU A 136 -20.06 30.28 14.02
CA GLU A 136 -19.65 31.57 13.48
C GLU A 136 -20.21 31.75 12.07
N ASN A 137 -20.53 32.99 11.70
CA ASN A 137 -21.02 33.29 10.34
C ASN A 137 -19.95 32.88 9.31
N GLY A 138 -20.29 31.93 8.44
CA GLY A 138 -19.39 31.40 7.42
C GLY A 138 -18.66 30.11 7.82
N GLU A 139 -18.87 29.59 9.03
CA GLU A 139 -18.31 28.30 9.45
C GLU A 139 -18.88 27.17 8.56
N ARG A 140 -18.00 26.49 7.83
CA ARG A 140 -18.41 25.38 6.95
C ARG A 140 -18.93 24.21 7.78
N LEU A 141 -19.99 23.57 7.33
CA LEU A 141 -20.51 22.36 7.97
C LEU A 141 -19.44 21.26 7.95
N PRO A 142 -18.99 20.74 9.11
CA PRO A 142 -17.93 19.74 9.16
C PRO A 142 -18.25 18.46 8.37
N ARG A 143 -19.51 18.04 8.35
CA ARG A 143 -19.97 16.92 7.51
C ARG A 143 -19.81 17.18 6.01
N LEU A 144 -19.96 18.43 5.56
CA LEU A 144 -19.71 18.83 4.17
C LEU A 144 -18.21 18.82 3.86
N VAL A 145 -17.39 19.34 4.79
CA VAL A 145 -15.92 19.28 4.69
C VAL A 145 -15.43 17.83 4.55
N LEU A 146 -15.93 16.94 5.40
CA LEU A 146 -15.59 15.52 5.36
C LEU A 146 -15.99 14.88 4.02
N HIS A 147 -17.15 15.23 3.47
CA HIS A 147 -17.58 14.75 2.16
C HIS A 147 -16.64 15.18 1.03
N GLU A 148 -16.21 16.45 1.01
CA GLU A 148 -15.23 16.95 0.03
C GLU A 148 -13.88 16.23 0.17
N LEU A 149 -13.44 15.97 1.39
CA LEU A 149 -12.18 15.29 1.67
C LEU A 149 -12.18 13.84 1.19
N ARG A 150 -13.32 13.13 1.22
CA ARG A 150 -13.43 11.76 0.67
C ARG A 150 -13.05 11.69 -0.80
N THR A 151 -13.50 12.66 -1.60
CA THR A 151 -13.15 12.72 -3.03
C THR A 151 -11.66 12.92 -3.21
N LYS A 152 -11.07 13.88 -2.47
CA LYS A 152 -9.63 14.16 -2.51
C LYS A 152 -8.80 12.96 -2.04
N GLU A 153 -9.25 12.28 -0.99
CA GLU A 153 -8.56 11.10 -0.47
C GLU A 153 -8.55 9.97 -1.49
N ARG A 154 -9.71 9.67 -2.11
CA ARG A 154 -9.80 8.67 -3.16
C ARG A 154 -8.87 8.99 -4.33
N GLU A 155 -8.91 10.22 -4.84
CA GLU A 155 -8.04 10.65 -5.95
C GLU A 155 -6.55 10.52 -5.59
N ALA A 156 -6.16 10.92 -4.37
CA ALA A 156 -4.78 10.81 -3.91
C ALA A 156 -4.34 9.35 -3.72
N ARG A 157 -5.24 8.48 -3.24
CA ARG A 157 -4.98 7.04 -3.08
C ARG A 157 -4.87 6.32 -4.42
N GLU A 158 -5.74 6.64 -5.38
CA GLU A 158 -5.65 6.13 -6.75
C GLU A 158 -4.34 6.57 -7.41
N ALA A 159 -3.97 7.85 -7.31
CA ALA A 159 -2.70 8.35 -7.83
C ALA A 159 -1.47 7.69 -7.17
N LEU A 160 -1.56 7.35 -5.88
CA LEU A 160 -0.53 6.58 -5.19
C LEU A 160 -0.44 5.14 -5.74
N GLY A 161 -1.58 4.49 -5.92
CA GLY A 161 -1.66 3.15 -6.52
C GLY A 161 -1.13 3.09 -7.94
N ASP A 162 -1.45 4.10 -8.77
CA ASP A 162 -0.95 4.20 -10.14
C ASP A 162 0.56 4.42 -10.18
N GLN A 163 1.10 5.24 -9.26
CA GLN A 163 2.55 5.43 -9.16
C GLN A 163 3.26 4.13 -8.79
N VAL A 164 2.74 3.39 -7.81
CA VAL A 164 3.27 2.08 -7.43
C VAL A 164 3.19 1.09 -8.58
N ALA A 165 2.04 1.03 -9.28
CA ALA A 165 1.86 0.13 -10.41
C ALA A 165 2.81 0.46 -11.58
N SER A 166 3.10 1.74 -11.81
CA SER A 166 4.06 2.17 -12.82
C SER A 166 5.48 1.71 -12.48
N GLU A 167 5.91 1.86 -11.22
CA GLU A 167 7.25 1.44 -10.79
C GLU A 167 7.46 -0.07 -10.80
N LEU A 168 6.39 -0.84 -10.59
CA LEU A 168 6.41 -2.31 -10.72
C LEU A 168 6.21 -2.79 -12.17
N GLY A 169 6.06 -1.88 -13.13
CA GLY A 169 5.88 -2.21 -14.55
C GLY A 169 4.51 -2.81 -14.90
N HIS A 170 3.49 -2.56 -14.08
CA HIS A 170 2.13 -3.07 -14.26
C HIS A 170 1.19 -2.12 -15.02
N ARG A 171 1.48 -0.81 -15.06
CA ARG A 171 0.72 0.20 -15.85
C ARG A 171 1.69 1.21 -16.49
N ASN A 172 1.62 1.37 -17.82
CA ASN A 172 2.35 2.37 -18.60
C ASN A 172 1.37 3.41 -19.17
#